data_AF-A0A9P4YBU5-F1
#
_entry.id   AF-A0A9P4YBU5-F1
#
_cell.length_a   1.000
_cell.length_b   1.000
_cell.length_c   1.000
_cell.angle_alpha   90.00
_cell.angle_beta   90.00
_cell.angle_gamma   90.00
#
_symmetry.space_group_name_H-M   'P 1'
#
loop_
_entity.id
_entity.type
_entity.pdbx_description
1 polymer ?
#
loop_
_entity_poly.entity_id
_entity_poly.type
_entity_poly.pdbx_seq_one_letter_code
_entity_poly.pdbx_strand_id
1 'polypeptide(L)'
;MKESEIKRNPHPDFKAVEASRPPWDRDATFKYTQTPAPSWSFGSGANDLAPAAEGPGAKTAKHITIDPYAEGRAPVHNYKLLISAVVPRPIAFVSTVSADGNTTNLAPFSYFQVINHDPPLFIIGFASSLERAAQAKHTLHNLNATGECTINIISEHYVEAANSTSVDAPYGASEWAVSGLTPGYDCETVKPARVKEAIFSIEAKLESVREFASRSRPGEMSGTMAVLEGTRFWVREDAINEERNIIDPAVLRPVSRLGGITYGRTVEGIELLRPVFEKDVGGTEAYKKLEAESVDLMCTKST
;
A
#
# COMPACT_ATOMS: atom_id res chain seq x y z
N MET A 1 4.84 -15.47 12.40
CA MET A 1 5.26 -14.62 13.53
C MET A 1 4.07 -14.49 14.46
N LYS A 2 4.23 -14.76 15.75
CA LYS A 2 3.12 -14.66 16.71
C LYS A 2 2.91 -13.20 17.11
N GLU A 3 1.68 -12.78 17.43
CA GLU A 3 1.40 -11.39 17.84
C GLU A 3 2.26 -10.96 19.04
N SER A 4 2.55 -11.88 19.97
CA SER A 4 3.43 -11.66 21.13
C SER A 4 4.85 -11.21 20.77
N GLU A 5 5.33 -11.57 19.57
CA GLU A 5 6.66 -11.20 19.07
C GLU A 5 6.62 -9.87 18.31
N ILE A 6 5.52 -9.59 17.59
CA ILE A 6 5.40 -8.39 16.75
C ILE A 6 5.08 -7.17 17.61
N LYS A 7 4.17 -7.33 18.60
CA LYS A 7 3.61 -6.26 19.43
C LYS A 7 3.13 -5.09 18.57
N ARG A 8 2.13 -5.34 17.72
CA ARG A 8 1.69 -4.39 16.68
C ARG A 8 1.15 -3.09 17.29
N ASN A 9 0.42 -3.19 18.39
CA ASN A 9 -0.08 -2.04 19.13
C ASN A 9 1.00 -1.55 20.13
N PRO A 10 1.57 -0.34 19.94
CA PRO A 10 2.53 0.23 20.89
C PRO A 10 1.86 0.85 22.13
N HIS A 11 0.52 0.90 22.19
CA HIS A 11 -0.24 1.58 23.23
C HIS A 11 -1.07 0.59 24.08
N PRO A 12 -0.75 0.41 25.38
CA PRO A 12 -1.48 -0.53 26.24
C PRO A 12 -2.96 -0.16 26.41
N ASP A 13 -3.28 1.13 26.55
CA ASP A 13 -4.64 1.66 26.54
C ASP A 13 -4.88 2.47 25.27
N PHE A 14 -5.27 1.79 24.19
CA PHE A 14 -5.52 2.45 22.92
C PHE A 14 -6.73 3.41 22.97
N LYS A 15 -7.72 3.15 23.83
CA LYS A 15 -8.92 4.01 23.92
C LYS A 15 -8.62 5.34 24.58
N ALA A 16 -7.75 5.38 25.60
CA ALA A 16 -7.24 6.64 26.13
C ALA A 16 -6.43 7.43 25.07
N VAL A 17 -5.60 6.75 24.28
CA VAL A 17 -4.82 7.38 23.19
C VAL A 17 -5.73 7.90 22.07
N GLU A 18 -6.80 7.18 21.74
CA GLU A 18 -7.80 7.65 20.77
C GLU A 18 -8.55 8.87 21.29
N ALA A 19 -8.99 8.85 22.55
CA ALA A 19 -9.70 9.96 23.18
C ALA A 19 -8.86 11.24 23.34
N SER A 20 -7.53 11.13 23.37
CA SER A 20 -6.63 12.29 23.44
C SER A 20 -6.38 12.96 22.09
N ARG A 21 -6.83 12.37 20.97
CA ARG A 21 -6.64 12.90 19.63
C ARG A 21 -7.79 13.85 19.25
N PRO A 22 -7.58 14.77 18.30
CA PRO A 22 -8.67 15.55 17.73
C PRO A 22 -9.80 14.63 17.23
N PRO A 23 -11.07 15.05 17.36
CA PRO A 23 -12.19 14.29 16.81
C PRO A 23 -12.06 14.14 15.29
N TRP A 24 -12.72 13.12 14.74
CA TRP A 24 -12.72 12.88 13.30
C TRP A 24 -13.29 14.08 12.53
N ASP A 25 -12.48 14.65 11.65
CA ASP A 25 -12.90 15.72 10.73
C ASP A 25 -13.75 15.13 9.59
N ARG A 26 -15.07 15.30 9.72
CA ARG A 26 -16.09 14.87 8.75
C ARG A 26 -16.16 15.77 7.52
N ASP A 27 -15.70 17.00 7.63
CA ASP A 27 -15.81 18.03 6.59
C ASP A 27 -14.57 18.06 5.68
N ALA A 28 -13.49 17.38 6.07
CA ALA A 28 -12.33 17.16 5.22
C ALA A 28 -12.72 16.51 3.87
N THR A 29 -12.36 17.22 2.80
CA THR A 29 -12.48 16.79 1.40
C THR A 29 -11.12 16.87 0.71
N PHE A 30 -10.97 16.14 -0.40
CA PHE A 30 -9.76 16.22 -1.21
C PHE A 30 -9.63 17.62 -1.82
N LYS A 31 -8.46 18.25 -1.68
CA LYS A 31 -8.15 19.55 -2.29
C LYS A 31 -6.73 19.58 -2.84
N TYR A 32 -6.54 20.43 -3.84
CA TYR A 32 -5.21 20.71 -4.36
C TYR A 32 -4.56 21.88 -3.62
N THR A 33 -3.25 21.80 -3.44
CA THR A 33 -2.41 22.92 -3.00
C THR A 33 -1.38 23.26 -4.07
N GLN A 34 -0.75 24.42 -3.94
CA GLN A 34 0.47 24.69 -4.70
C GLN A 34 1.57 23.70 -4.29
N THR A 35 2.55 23.52 -5.19
CA THR A 35 3.78 22.80 -4.83
C THR A 35 4.50 23.56 -3.71
N PRO A 36 5.32 22.89 -2.89
CA PRO A 36 6.05 23.59 -1.82
C PRO A 36 7.00 24.69 -2.30
N ALA A 37 7.50 24.58 -3.54
CA ALA A 37 8.37 25.56 -4.16
C ALA A 37 7.91 25.82 -5.61
N PRO A 38 6.91 26.69 -5.85
CA PRO A 38 6.41 26.98 -7.19
C PRO A 38 7.45 27.62 -8.11
N SER A 39 8.49 28.22 -7.54
CA SER A 39 9.63 28.81 -8.23
C SER A 39 10.84 27.87 -8.36
N TRP A 40 10.67 26.56 -8.12
CA TRP A 40 11.74 25.57 -8.26
C TRP A 40 12.24 25.50 -9.72
N SER A 41 13.54 25.32 -9.90
CA SER A 41 14.18 25.20 -11.22
C SER A 41 15.07 23.96 -11.33
N PHE A 42 15.28 23.48 -12.56
CA PHE A 42 16.17 22.34 -12.82
C PHE A 42 17.58 22.62 -12.28
N GLY A 43 18.17 21.63 -11.61
CA GLY A 43 19.49 21.74 -10.97
C GLY A 43 19.48 22.37 -9.57
N SER A 44 18.39 22.99 -9.12
CA SER A 44 18.35 23.66 -7.80
C SER A 44 18.35 22.71 -6.59
N GLY A 45 18.14 21.41 -6.80
CA GLY A 45 18.19 20.39 -5.75
C GLY A 45 16.90 20.32 -4.93
N ALA A 46 17.02 20.02 -3.63
CA ALA A 46 15.87 19.97 -2.73
C ALA A 46 15.26 21.37 -2.53
N ASN A 47 13.95 21.43 -2.26
CA ASN A 47 13.31 22.67 -1.82
C ASN A 47 13.74 23.04 -0.38
N ASP A 48 13.19 24.12 0.14
CA ASP A 48 13.49 24.67 1.46
C ASP A 48 12.72 24.02 2.61
N LEU A 49 11.85 23.04 2.34
CA LEU A 49 11.22 22.26 3.39
C LEU A 49 12.32 21.50 4.15
N ALA A 50 12.49 21.86 5.42
CA ALA A 50 13.33 21.08 6.31
C ALA A 50 12.72 19.66 6.42
N PRO A 51 13.53 18.59 6.42
CA PRO A 51 13.05 17.32 6.93
C PRO A 51 12.50 17.58 8.33
N ALA A 52 11.31 17.06 8.64
CA ALA A 52 10.45 17.44 9.77
C ALA A 52 11.06 17.30 11.19
N ALA A 53 12.34 16.99 11.32
CA ALA A 53 13.07 17.03 12.57
C ALA A 53 13.36 18.49 12.98
N GLU A 54 12.45 19.10 13.72
CA GLU A 54 12.75 20.28 14.51
C GLU A 54 13.52 19.84 15.77
N GLY A 55 14.86 19.92 15.74
CA GLY A 55 15.70 19.59 16.89
C GLY A 55 17.17 19.93 16.68
N PRO A 56 17.93 20.17 17.77
CA PRO A 56 19.36 20.44 17.69
C PRO A 56 20.08 19.26 17.02
N GLY A 57 20.58 19.48 15.81
CA GLY A 57 21.33 18.49 15.03
C GLY A 57 20.66 17.99 13.75
N ALA A 58 19.42 18.37 13.45
CA ALA A 58 18.71 17.91 12.24
C ALA A 58 19.43 18.23 10.93
N LYS A 59 20.04 19.43 10.83
CA LYS A 59 20.84 19.85 9.66
C LYS A 59 22.21 19.18 9.56
N THR A 60 22.66 18.52 10.63
CA THR A 60 23.97 17.84 10.71
C THR A 60 23.82 16.32 10.83
N ALA A 61 22.59 15.82 10.79
CA ALA A 61 22.31 14.39 10.89
C ALA A 61 22.91 13.66 9.68
N LYS A 62 23.61 12.56 9.95
CA LYS A 62 24.23 11.72 8.92
C LYS A 62 23.39 10.47 8.71
N HIS A 63 23.42 9.94 7.48
CA HIS A 63 22.88 8.62 7.21
C HIS A 63 23.60 7.57 8.07
N ILE A 64 22.83 6.61 8.56
CA ILE A 64 23.36 5.41 9.20
C ILE A 64 23.14 4.22 8.27
N THR A 65 24.14 3.36 8.17
CA THR A 65 24.02 2.09 7.43
C THR A 65 23.34 1.06 8.32
N ILE A 66 22.31 0.40 7.78
CA ILE A 66 21.64 -0.72 8.43
C ILE A 66 21.78 -1.93 7.52
N ASP A 67 22.58 -2.92 7.93
CA ASP A 67 22.61 -4.22 7.27
C ASP A 67 21.41 -5.06 7.73
N PRO A 68 20.49 -5.46 6.82
CA PRO A 68 19.33 -6.27 7.18
C PRO A 68 19.70 -7.67 7.69
N TYR A 69 20.94 -8.12 7.49
CA TYR A 69 21.47 -9.42 7.90
C TYR A 69 22.56 -9.34 8.96
N ALA A 70 22.77 -8.16 9.57
CA ALA A 70 23.74 -7.98 10.65
C ALA A 70 23.54 -9.03 11.76
N GLU A 71 24.65 -9.48 12.36
CA GLU A 71 24.63 -10.44 13.46
C GLU A 71 23.71 -9.96 14.60
N GLY A 72 22.84 -10.85 15.10
CA GLY A 72 21.87 -10.53 16.16
C GLY A 72 20.64 -9.74 15.72
N ARG A 73 20.52 -9.33 14.44
CA ARG A 73 19.34 -8.60 13.95
C ARG A 73 18.20 -9.56 13.59
N ALA A 74 17.11 -9.49 14.35
CA ALA A 74 15.91 -10.27 14.06
C ALA A 74 15.17 -9.76 12.81
N PRO A 75 14.60 -10.65 11.95
CA PRO A 75 13.82 -10.26 10.77
C PRO A 75 12.64 -9.33 11.06
N VAL A 76 12.07 -9.40 12.27
CA VAL A 76 10.98 -8.51 12.70
C VAL A 76 11.41 -7.04 12.74
N HIS A 77 12.68 -6.74 12.95
CA HIS A 77 13.19 -5.36 12.86
C HIS A 77 13.21 -4.86 11.41
N ASN A 78 13.49 -5.72 10.44
CA ASN A 78 13.37 -5.39 9.03
C ASN A 78 11.89 -5.15 8.67
N TYR A 79 10.99 -6.00 9.15
CA TYR A 79 9.55 -5.78 8.99
C TYR A 79 9.13 -4.40 9.52
N LYS A 80 9.43 -4.08 10.78
CA LYS A 80 9.06 -2.80 11.40
C LYS A 80 9.62 -1.61 10.62
N LEU A 81 10.89 -1.66 10.24
CA LEU A 81 11.55 -0.60 9.49
C LEU A 81 10.92 -0.40 8.10
N LEU A 82 10.69 -1.48 7.36
CA LEU A 82 10.15 -1.41 5.99
C LEU A 82 8.71 -0.89 5.98
N ILE A 83 7.85 -1.37 6.90
CA ILE A 83 6.47 -0.88 6.95
C ILE A 83 6.33 0.55 7.46
N SER A 84 7.33 1.10 8.14
CA SER A 84 7.33 2.52 8.52
C SER A 84 7.97 3.41 7.45
N ALA A 85 8.92 2.88 6.67
CA ALA A 85 9.66 3.65 5.68
C ALA A 85 8.95 3.68 4.30
N VAL A 86 8.32 2.58 3.90
CA VAL A 86 7.61 2.48 2.62
C VAL A 86 6.13 2.79 2.87
N VAL A 87 5.78 4.07 2.82
CA VAL A 87 4.45 4.62 3.10
C VAL A 87 4.17 5.84 2.19
N PRO A 88 2.91 6.18 1.92
CA PRO A 88 1.69 5.42 2.19
C PRO A 88 1.60 4.16 1.32
N ARG A 89 1.09 3.04 1.87
CA ARG A 89 0.86 1.82 1.08
C ARG A 89 -0.62 1.67 0.74
N PRO A 90 -0.98 1.42 -0.54
CA PRO A 90 -2.34 1.03 -0.87
C PRO A 90 -2.65 -0.35 -0.27
N ILE A 91 -3.94 -0.64 -0.12
CA ILE A 91 -4.42 -1.87 0.51
C ILE A 91 -5.30 -2.62 -0.49
N ALA A 92 -4.92 -3.83 -0.84
CA ALA A 92 -5.83 -4.77 -1.49
C ALA A 92 -6.75 -5.37 -0.45
N PHE A 93 -8.06 -5.12 -0.55
CA PHE A 93 -9.06 -5.81 0.27
C PHE A 93 -9.64 -6.97 -0.52
N VAL A 94 -9.17 -8.18 -0.21
CA VAL A 94 -9.26 -9.34 -1.10
C VAL A 94 -10.35 -10.28 -0.65
N SER A 95 -11.29 -10.58 -1.55
CA SER A 95 -12.28 -11.64 -1.38
C SER A 95 -11.85 -12.88 -2.16
N THR A 96 -12.00 -14.05 -1.54
CA THR A 96 -11.73 -15.35 -2.16
C THR A 96 -12.79 -16.37 -1.74
N VAL A 97 -12.88 -17.47 -2.48
CA VAL A 97 -13.73 -18.62 -2.16
C VAL A 97 -12.88 -19.89 -2.13
N SER A 98 -13.22 -20.82 -1.24
CA SER A 98 -12.60 -22.14 -1.22
C SER A 98 -12.92 -22.95 -2.48
N ALA A 99 -12.08 -23.95 -2.78
CA ALA A 99 -12.23 -24.79 -3.96
C ALA A 99 -13.56 -25.55 -4.04
N ASP A 100 -14.14 -25.90 -2.89
CA ASP A 100 -15.45 -26.54 -2.78
C ASP A 100 -16.63 -25.54 -2.86
N GLY A 101 -16.36 -24.23 -2.87
CA GLY A 101 -17.38 -23.18 -2.90
C GLY A 101 -18.07 -22.90 -1.57
N ASN A 102 -17.75 -23.62 -0.49
CA ASN A 102 -18.50 -23.58 0.76
C ASN A 102 -18.08 -22.46 1.72
N THR A 103 -16.84 -21.98 1.62
CA THR A 103 -16.30 -20.96 2.51
C THR A 103 -15.79 -19.77 1.72
N THR A 104 -16.07 -18.58 2.23
CA THR A 104 -15.61 -17.32 1.66
C THR A 104 -14.73 -16.60 2.66
N ASN A 105 -13.70 -15.93 2.17
CA ASN A 105 -12.80 -15.12 3.00
C ASN A 105 -12.71 -13.70 2.47
N LEU A 106 -12.47 -12.76 3.38
CA LEU A 106 -12.26 -11.35 3.08
C LEU A 106 -11.15 -10.81 3.99
N ALA A 107 -10.06 -10.27 3.41
CA ALA A 107 -8.93 -9.81 4.22
C ALA A 107 -8.09 -8.69 3.55
N PRO A 108 -7.46 -7.79 4.33
CA PRO A 108 -6.65 -6.70 3.80
C PRO A 108 -5.17 -7.06 3.68
N PHE A 109 -4.54 -6.58 2.60
CA PHE A 109 -3.13 -6.78 2.30
C PHE A 109 -2.49 -5.48 1.82
N SER A 110 -1.56 -4.92 2.60
CA SER A 110 -0.87 -3.67 2.25
C SER A 110 0.43 -3.86 1.47
N TYR A 111 0.78 -5.09 1.10
CA TYR A 111 1.88 -5.35 0.15
C TYR A 111 1.27 -5.46 -1.25
N PHE A 112 0.57 -4.40 -1.67
CA PHE A 112 -0.23 -4.33 -2.88
C PHE A 112 0.29 -3.21 -3.79
N GLN A 113 0.30 -3.45 -5.11
CA GLN A 113 0.61 -2.43 -6.11
C GLN A 113 0.12 -2.81 -7.52
N VAL A 114 -0.08 -1.81 -8.39
CA VAL A 114 -0.25 -1.99 -9.84
C VAL A 114 1.13 -2.13 -10.49
N ILE A 115 1.33 -3.09 -11.38
CA ILE A 115 2.62 -3.34 -12.03
C ILE A 115 2.59 -3.26 -13.56
N ASN A 116 1.41 -3.33 -14.18
CA ASN A 116 1.26 -3.16 -15.62
C ASN A 116 -0.15 -2.65 -15.96
N HIS A 117 -0.32 -2.03 -17.14
CA HIS A 117 -1.62 -1.57 -17.64
C HIS A 117 -2.13 -2.33 -18.87
N ASP A 118 -1.25 -3.03 -19.61
CA ASP A 118 -1.63 -3.87 -20.75
C ASP A 118 -0.79 -5.18 -20.79
N PRO A 119 -1.31 -6.31 -20.25
CA PRO A 119 -2.58 -6.42 -19.53
C PRO A 119 -2.53 -5.71 -18.15
N PRO A 120 -3.68 -5.38 -17.54
CA PRO A 120 -3.72 -4.78 -16.21
C PRO A 120 -3.28 -5.79 -15.16
N LEU A 121 -2.08 -5.61 -14.60
CA LEU A 121 -1.49 -6.52 -13.63
C LEU A 121 -1.30 -5.87 -12.27
N PHE A 122 -1.55 -6.65 -11.23
CA PHE A 122 -1.43 -6.28 -9.83
C PHE A 122 -0.57 -7.30 -9.08
N ILE A 123 0.05 -6.88 -7.97
CA ILE A 123 0.76 -7.79 -7.07
C ILE A 123 0.14 -7.79 -5.68
N ILE A 124 0.15 -8.95 -5.03
CA ILE A 124 -0.12 -9.08 -3.59
C ILE A 124 0.98 -9.91 -2.94
N GLY A 125 1.66 -9.30 -1.97
CA GLY A 125 2.65 -9.96 -1.12
C GLY A 125 2.03 -10.54 0.15
N PHE A 126 2.35 -11.79 0.42
CA PHE A 126 1.99 -12.51 1.64
C PHE A 126 3.23 -12.74 2.49
N ALA A 127 3.19 -12.32 3.75
CA ALA A 127 4.23 -12.64 4.75
C ALA A 127 4.05 -14.06 5.32
N SER A 128 3.77 -15.02 4.44
CA SER A 128 3.55 -16.44 4.68
C SER A 128 3.89 -17.22 3.40
N SER A 129 4.19 -18.51 3.53
CA SER A 129 4.39 -19.44 2.40
C SER A 129 3.21 -20.38 2.21
N LEU A 130 3.13 -21.02 1.04
CA LEU A 130 2.16 -22.08 0.73
C LEU A 130 2.46 -23.38 1.50
N GLU A 131 3.73 -23.72 1.66
CA GLU A 131 4.19 -24.92 2.39
C GLU A 131 3.71 -24.96 3.84
N ARG A 132 3.50 -23.80 4.45
CA ARG A 132 2.99 -23.68 5.82
C ARG A 132 1.47 -23.73 5.82
N ALA A 133 0.87 -24.73 5.17
CA ALA A 133 -0.56 -24.83 4.91
C ALA A 133 -1.47 -24.62 6.15
N ALA A 134 -1.02 -25.03 7.34
CA ALA A 134 -1.77 -24.81 8.60
C ALA A 134 -1.70 -23.37 9.15
N GLN A 135 -0.84 -22.51 8.59
CA GLN A 135 -0.60 -21.11 9.00
C GLN A 135 -0.71 -20.13 7.80
N ALA A 136 -0.87 -20.65 6.59
CA ALA A 136 -1.07 -19.83 5.41
C ALA A 136 -2.42 -19.12 5.54
N LYS A 137 -2.45 -17.83 5.25
CA LYS A 137 -3.70 -17.06 5.24
C LYS A 137 -4.69 -17.74 4.29
N HIS A 138 -5.94 -17.91 4.72
CA HIS A 138 -6.98 -18.58 3.92
C HIS A 138 -7.07 -18.01 2.49
N THR A 139 -6.91 -16.68 2.34
CA THR A 139 -6.83 -15.99 1.04
C THR A 139 -5.77 -16.56 0.11
N LEU A 140 -4.54 -16.80 0.60
CA LEU A 140 -3.45 -17.32 -0.24
C LEU A 140 -3.77 -18.75 -0.71
N HIS A 141 -4.31 -19.57 0.19
CA HIS A 141 -4.68 -20.95 -0.14
C HIS A 141 -5.81 -20.99 -1.18
N ASN A 142 -6.88 -20.24 -0.93
CA ASN A 142 -8.01 -20.15 -1.85
C ASN A 142 -7.56 -19.64 -3.22
N LEU A 143 -6.77 -18.55 -3.25
CA LEU A 143 -6.27 -17.97 -4.49
C LEU A 143 -5.40 -18.96 -5.27
N ASN A 144 -4.52 -19.72 -4.61
CA ASN A 144 -3.70 -20.74 -5.27
C ASN A 144 -4.53 -21.93 -5.78
N ALA A 145 -5.62 -22.28 -5.09
CA ALA A 145 -6.48 -23.40 -5.45
C ALA A 145 -7.49 -23.07 -6.56
N THR A 146 -8.04 -21.85 -6.56
CA THR A 146 -9.12 -21.45 -7.47
C THR A 146 -8.66 -20.54 -8.59
N GLY A 147 -7.54 -19.83 -8.40
CA GLY A 147 -7.04 -18.85 -9.35
C GLY A 147 -7.90 -17.59 -9.47
N GLU A 148 -8.84 -17.35 -8.54
CA GLU A 148 -9.83 -16.29 -8.64
C GLU A 148 -9.90 -15.46 -7.35
N CYS A 149 -10.03 -14.14 -7.49
CA CYS A 149 -10.31 -13.23 -6.39
C CYS A 149 -11.03 -11.96 -6.87
N THR A 150 -11.53 -11.18 -5.91
CA THR A 150 -11.76 -9.75 -6.13
C THR A 150 -10.82 -8.92 -5.27
N ILE A 151 -10.41 -7.77 -5.79
CA ILE A 151 -9.62 -6.75 -5.07
C ILE A 151 -10.48 -5.51 -4.93
N ASN A 152 -10.69 -5.03 -3.71
CA ASN A 152 -11.54 -3.89 -3.41
C ASN A 152 -10.69 -2.77 -2.77
N ILE A 153 -10.89 -1.53 -3.17
CA ILE A 153 -10.17 -0.38 -2.56
C ILE A 153 -10.92 0.11 -1.34
N ILE A 154 -10.25 0.07 -0.18
CA ILE A 154 -10.80 0.52 1.09
C ILE A 154 -10.97 2.04 1.07
N SER A 155 -12.20 2.49 1.32
CA SER A 155 -12.57 3.88 1.47
C SER A 155 -12.85 4.21 2.94
N GLU A 156 -12.76 5.48 3.31
CA GLU A 156 -12.95 5.95 4.69
C GLU A 156 -14.26 5.46 5.33
N HIS A 157 -15.37 5.38 4.57
CA HIS A 157 -16.69 5.06 5.12
C HIS A 157 -16.86 3.62 5.62
N TYR A 158 -15.88 2.74 5.39
CA TYR A 158 -15.93 1.36 5.87
C TYR A 158 -14.59 0.85 6.42
N VAL A 159 -13.70 1.76 6.83
CA VAL A 159 -12.35 1.41 7.28
C VAL A 159 -12.34 0.53 8.53
N GLU A 160 -13.25 0.75 9.49
CA GLU A 160 -13.37 -0.07 10.69
C GLU A 160 -13.83 -1.49 10.35
N ALA A 161 -14.83 -1.61 9.47
CA ALA A 161 -15.34 -2.88 8.98
C ALA A 161 -14.23 -3.66 8.24
N ALA A 162 -13.48 -3.00 7.36
CA ALA A 162 -12.35 -3.62 6.68
C ALA A 162 -11.23 -4.02 7.65
N ASN A 163 -10.88 -3.16 8.63
CA ASN A 163 -9.86 -3.48 9.63
C ASN A 163 -10.26 -4.69 10.49
N SER A 164 -11.54 -4.85 10.83
CA SER A 164 -12.05 -5.97 11.64
C SER A 164 -11.75 -7.35 11.02
N THR A 165 -11.67 -7.43 9.69
CA THR A 165 -11.32 -8.66 8.96
C THR A 165 -9.84 -9.05 9.06
N SER A 166 -9.00 -8.22 9.70
CA SER A 166 -7.62 -8.58 10.03
C SER A 166 -7.51 -9.53 11.24
N VAL A 167 -8.64 -9.94 11.82
CA VAL A 167 -8.71 -10.90 12.92
C VAL A 167 -8.15 -12.26 12.50
N ASP A 168 -7.52 -12.97 13.44
CA ASP A 168 -7.11 -14.37 13.24
C ASP A 168 -8.34 -15.29 13.33
N ALA A 169 -9.22 -15.23 12.32
CA ALA A 169 -10.43 -16.04 12.24
C ALA A 169 -10.09 -17.53 12.10
N PRO A 170 -10.82 -18.44 12.78
CA PRO A 170 -10.65 -19.87 12.57
C PRO A 170 -11.12 -20.29 11.18
N TYR A 171 -10.60 -21.40 10.67
CA TYR A 171 -11.03 -21.96 9.40
C TYR A 171 -12.55 -22.20 9.38
N GLY A 172 -13.20 -21.84 8.27
CA GLY A 172 -14.66 -21.93 8.10
C GLY A 172 -15.45 -20.75 8.64
N ALA A 173 -14.86 -19.87 9.47
CA ALA A 173 -15.49 -18.61 9.87
C ALA A 173 -15.20 -17.52 8.82
N SER A 174 -16.24 -17.01 8.18
CA SER A 174 -16.10 -15.97 7.15
C SER A 174 -15.99 -14.57 7.76
N GLU A 175 -14.99 -13.80 7.31
CA GLU A 175 -14.80 -12.41 7.72
C GLU A 175 -15.90 -11.47 7.19
N TRP A 176 -16.73 -11.91 6.25
CA TRP A 176 -17.93 -11.20 5.82
C TRP A 176 -18.88 -10.94 7.00
N ALA A 177 -19.09 -11.94 7.86
CA ALA A 177 -19.94 -11.79 9.05
C ALA A 177 -19.30 -10.89 10.11
N VAL A 178 -17.97 -10.92 10.24
CA VAL A 178 -17.22 -10.09 11.20
C VAL A 178 -17.29 -8.62 10.81
N SER A 179 -17.15 -8.32 9.52
CA SER A 179 -17.15 -6.95 9.01
C SER A 179 -18.55 -6.34 8.87
N GLY A 180 -19.57 -7.16 8.66
CA GLY A 180 -20.92 -6.69 8.35
C GLY A 180 -21.05 -6.04 6.96
N LEU A 181 -20.03 -6.21 6.10
CA LEU A 181 -20.05 -5.72 4.72
C LEU A 181 -20.90 -6.62 3.82
N THR A 182 -21.39 -6.05 2.72
CA THR A 182 -22.33 -6.74 1.84
C THR A 182 -21.60 -7.38 0.65
N PRO A 183 -21.66 -8.71 0.47
CA PRO A 183 -21.09 -9.34 -0.71
C PRO A 183 -21.92 -9.05 -1.97
N GLY A 184 -21.24 -8.64 -3.05
CA GLY A 184 -21.77 -8.50 -4.41
C GLY A 184 -21.39 -9.70 -5.26
N TYR A 185 -22.35 -10.57 -5.55
CA TYR A 185 -22.18 -11.78 -6.38
C TYR A 185 -22.51 -11.54 -7.86
N ASP A 186 -22.47 -10.28 -8.30
CA ASP A 186 -22.71 -9.85 -9.69
C ASP A 186 -21.44 -9.83 -10.54
N CYS A 187 -20.33 -10.36 -10.04
CA CYS A 187 -19.09 -10.54 -10.79
C CYS A 187 -19.30 -11.40 -12.05
N GLU A 188 -18.67 -11.03 -13.16
CA GLU A 188 -18.89 -11.64 -14.48
C GLU A 188 -17.87 -12.72 -14.84
N THR A 189 -16.66 -12.61 -14.30
CA THR A 189 -15.46 -13.36 -14.74
C THR A 189 -14.81 -14.19 -13.64
N VAL A 190 -15.25 -14.01 -12.39
CA VAL A 190 -14.77 -14.73 -11.20
C VAL A 190 -15.92 -15.06 -10.23
N LYS A 191 -15.76 -16.10 -9.40
CA LYS A 191 -16.75 -16.51 -8.40
C LYS A 191 -16.75 -15.69 -7.10
N PRO A 192 -15.60 -15.24 -6.55
CA PRO A 192 -15.59 -14.48 -5.31
C PRO A 192 -16.38 -13.19 -5.42
N ALA A 193 -17.11 -12.82 -4.36
CA ALA A 193 -17.88 -11.59 -4.33
C ALA A 193 -16.98 -10.35 -4.26
N ARG A 194 -17.38 -9.25 -4.89
CA ARG A 194 -16.86 -7.90 -4.58
C ARG A 194 -17.53 -7.34 -3.33
N VAL A 195 -16.97 -6.29 -2.74
CA VAL A 195 -17.56 -5.55 -1.62
C VAL A 195 -18.52 -4.50 -2.19
N LYS A 196 -19.83 -4.58 -1.89
CA LYS A 196 -20.79 -3.62 -2.48
C LYS A 196 -20.55 -2.18 -2.05
N GLU A 197 -20.02 -1.99 -0.85
CA GLU A 197 -19.68 -0.67 -0.29
C GLU A 197 -18.44 -0.06 -0.97
N ALA A 198 -17.63 -0.85 -1.68
CA ALA A 198 -16.42 -0.37 -2.33
C ALA A 198 -16.76 0.51 -3.54
N ILE A 199 -15.99 1.58 -3.70
CA ILE A 199 -16.15 2.54 -4.81
C ILE A 199 -15.45 2.03 -6.07
N PHE A 200 -14.33 1.32 -5.89
CA PHE A 200 -13.60 0.67 -6.96
C PHE A 200 -13.30 -0.79 -6.57
N SER A 201 -13.65 -1.73 -7.45
CA SER A 201 -13.36 -3.15 -7.29
C SER A 201 -12.84 -3.74 -8.59
N ILE A 202 -12.02 -4.77 -8.48
CA ILE A 202 -11.39 -5.48 -9.59
C ILE A 202 -11.75 -6.96 -9.44
N GLU A 203 -12.28 -7.56 -10.49
CA GLU A 203 -12.26 -9.02 -10.63
C GLU A 203 -10.89 -9.41 -11.19
N ALA A 204 -10.24 -10.40 -10.58
CA ALA A 204 -8.89 -10.76 -10.98
C ALA A 204 -8.65 -12.28 -10.98
N LYS A 205 -7.85 -12.70 -11.94
CA LYS A 205 -7.37 -14.08 -12.06
C LYS A 205 -5.88 -14.17 -11.73
N LEU A 206 -5.50 -15.29 -11.14
CA LEU A 206 -4.11 -15.59 -10.82
C LEU A 206 -3.31 -15.82 -12.10
N GLU A 207 -2.30 -14.98 -12.32
CA GLU A 207 -1.35 -15.11 -13.43
C GLU A 207 -0.18 -16.00 -13.00
N SER A 208 0.48 -15.66 -11.88
CA SER A 208 1.60 -16.43 -11.36
C SER A 208 1.78 -16.30 -9.85
N VAL A 209 2.51 -17.27 -9.28
CA VAL A 209 2.90 -17.28 -7.87
C VAL A 209 4.39 -17.52 -7.76
N ARG A 210 5.05 -16.79 -6.86
CA ARG A 210 6.46 -16.97 -6.52
C ARG A 210 6.66 -17.00 -5.01
N GLU A 211 7.34 -18.02 -4.51
CA GLU A 211 7.76 -18.10 -3.11
C GLU A 211 9.19 -17.59 -2.88
N PHE A 212 9.46 -17.11 -1.67
CA PHE A 212 10.74 -16.55 -1.27
C PHE A 212 11.32 -17.30 -0.07
N ALA A 213 12.53 -17.84 -0.25
CA ALA A 213 13.27 -18.50 0.80
C ALA A 213 13.69 -17.53 1.91
N SER A 214 13.61 -18.00 3.15
CA SER A 214 14.04 -17.26 4.33
C SER A 214 15.56 -17.20 4.41
N ARG A 215 16.12 -15.99 4.57
CA ARG A 215 17.56 -15.83 4.86
C ARG A 215 17.91 -16.15 6.31
N SER A 216 16.99 -15.93 7.25
CA SER A 216 17.18 -16.23 8.67
C SER A 216 16.89 -17.70 9.03
N ARG A 217 16.22 -18.44 8.14
CA ARG A 217 15.87 -19.86 8.32
C ARG A 217 16.11 -20.63 7.02
N PRO A 218 17.38 -20.95 6.69
CA PRO A 218 17.73 -21.63 5.46
C PRO A 218 16.92 -22.92 5.27
N GLY A 219 16.45 -23.16 4.04
CA GLY A 219 15.61 -24.32 3.70
C GLY A 219 14.10 -24.11 3.91
N GLU A 220 13.67 -22.98 4.48
CA GLU A 220 12.23 -22.66 4.60
C GLU A 220 11.80 -21.52 3.68
N MET A 221 10.56 -21.58 3.17
CA MET A 221 9.91 -20.43 2.55
C MET A 221 9.35 -19.46 3.62
N SER A 222 9.38 -18.16 3.34
CA SER A 222 8.99 -17.10 4.27
C SER A 222 7.98 -16.08 3.74
N GLY A 223 7.77 -16.06 2.44
CA GLY A 223 6.80 -15.18 1.81
C GLY A 223 6.42 -15.68 0.43
N THR A 224 5.30 -15.17 -0.07
CA THR A 224 4.75 -15.49 -1.37
C THR A 224 4.31 -14.20 -2.06
N MET A 225 4.55 -14.08 -3.36
CA MET A 225 4.00 -13.02 -4.20
C MET A 225 3.06 -13.67 -5.20
N ALA A 226 1.84 -13.14 -5.29
CA ALA A 226 0.90 -13.46 -6.35
C ALA A 226 0.83 -12.29 -7.35
N VAL A 227 0.88 -12.61 -8.64
CA VAL A 227 0.58 -11.69 -9.73
C VAL A 227 -0.83 -11.97 -10.21
N LEU A 228 -1.63 -10.91 -10.38
CA LEU A 228 -3.05 -10.98 -10.66
C LEU A 228 -3.37 -10.16 -11.91
N GLU A 229 -4.06 -10.74 -12.87
CA GLU A 229 -4.59 -10.03 -14.03
C GLU A 229 -6.02 -9.57 -13.78
N GLY A 230 -6.28 -8.27 -13.93
CA GLY A 230 -7.62 -7.70 -13.80
C GLY A 230 -8.48 -8.01 -15.03
N THR A 231 -9.60 -8.70 -14.83
CA THR A 231 -10.49 -9.14 -15.91
C THR A 231 -11.75 -8.29 -16.05
N ARG A 232 -12.19 -7.63 -14.96
CA ARG A 232 -13.26 -6.63 -14.93
C ARG A 232 -13.00 -5.57 -13.87
N PHE A 233 -13.45 -4.35 -14.13
CA PHE A 233 -13.43 -3.24 -13.17
C PHE A 233 -14.85 -2.77 -12.87
N TRP A 234 -15.12 -2.56 -11.59
CA TRP A 234 -16.37 -2.02 -11.08
C TRP A 234 -16.07 -0.66 -10.46
N VAL A 235 -16.75 0.39 -10.94
CA VAL A 235 -16.60 1.74 -10.44
C VAL A 235 -17.98 2.32 -10.18
N ARG A 236 -18.16 3.05 -9.08
CA ARG A 236 -19.39 3.81 -8.89
C ARG A 236 -19.47 4.95 -9.91
N GLU A 237 -20.67 5.18 -10.42
CA GLU A 237 -20.94 6.19 -11.45
C GLU A 237 -20.61 7.61 -11.00
N ASP A 238 -20.77 7.92 -9.71
CA ASP A 238 -20.48 9.23 -9.14
C ASP A 238 -18.98 9.49 -8.93
N ALA A 239 -18.15 8.45 -9.06
CA ALA A 239 -16.71 8.53 -8.85
C ALA A 239 -15.91 8.54 -10.16
N ILE A 240 -16.51 8.25 -11.30
CA ILE A 240 -15.81 8.07 -12.58
C ILE A 240 -16.16 9.18 -13.57
N ASN A 241 -15.18 9.67 -14.33
CA ASN A 241 -15.43 10.62 -15.42
C ASN A 241 -16.16 9.98 -16.61
N GLU A 242 -16.64 10.80 -17.54
CA GLU A 242 -17.39 10.38 -18.73
C GLU A 242 -16.62 9.39 -19.61
N GLU A 243 -15.31 9.58 -19.74
CA GLU A 243 -14.42 8.69 -20.52
C GLU A 243 -14.09 7.36 -19.80
N ARG A 244 -14.52 7.19 -18.55
CA ARG A 244 -14.29 5.98 -17.73
C ARG A 244 -12.82 5.63 -17.51
N ASN A 245 -11.97 6.63 -17.37
CA ASN A 245 -10.52 6.44 -17.23
C ASN A 245 -9.89 7.20 -16.05
N ILE A 246 -10.64 8.04 -15.34
CA ILE A 246 -10.19 8.80 -14.17
C ILE A 246 -11.22 8.70 -13.05
N ILE A 247 -10.76 8.31 -11.86
CA ILE A 247 -11.58 8.25 -10.64
C ILE A 247 -11.34 9.50 -9.80
N ASP A 248 -12.40 10.16 -9.33
CA ASP A 248 -12.34 11.29 -8.42
C ASP A 248 -11.89 10.84 -7.01
N PRO A 249 -10.72 11.28 -6.53
CA PRO A 249 -10.24 10.95 -5.18
C PRO A 249 -11.13 11.50 -4.06
N ALA A 250 -11.88 12.59 -4.30
CA ALA A 250 -12.81 13.18 -3.33
C ALA A 250 -14.01 12.24 -3.06
N VAL A 251 -14.42 11.46 -4.06
CA VAL A 251 -15.46 10.43 -3.92
C VAL A 251 -14.83 9.12 -3.44
N LEU A 252 -13.73 8.66 -4.05
CA LEU A 252 -13.06 7.41 -3.69
C LEU A 252 -12.62 7.36 -2.22
N ARG A 253 -12.18 8.49 -1.65
CA ARG A 253 -11.67 8.64 -0.28
C ARG A 253 -10.82 7.44 0.18
N PRO A 254 -9.77 7.05 -0.59
CA PRO A 254 -9.04 5.83 -0.31
C PRO A 254 -8.20 5.98 0.95
N VAL A 255 -8.15 4.92 1.77
CA VAL A 255 -7.25 4.85 2.92
C VAL A 255 -6.00 4.05 2.58
N SER A 256 -4.88 4.48 3.15
CA SER A 256 -3.58 3.81 3.03
C SER A 256 -3.14 3.22 4.36
N ARG A 257 -2.24 2.23 4.31
CA ARG A 257 -1.58 1.71 5.51
C ARG A 257 -0.22 2.40 5.69
N LEU A 258 0.04 2.88 6.90
CA LEU A 258 1.32 3.47 7.30
C LEU A 258 2.13 2.48 8.18
N GLY A 259 3.02 2.98 9.02
CA GLY A 259 3.72 2.17 10.03
C GLY A 259 2.79 1.67 11.14
N GLY A 260 3.03 0.45 11.62
CA GLY A 260 2.29 -0.13 12.75
C GLY A 260 0.78 -0.27 12.49
N ILE A 261 -0.02 0.31 13.38
CA ILE A 261 -1.50 0.30 13.33
C ILE A 261 -2.09 1.53 12.62
N THR A 262 -1.25 2.41 12.07
CA THR A 262 -1.71 3.70 11.55
C THR A 262 -2.23 3.58 10.12
N TYR A 263 -3.37 4.22 9.86
CA TYR A 263 -3.95 4.43 8.53
C TYR A 263 -3.78 5.90 8.12
N GLY A 264 -3.61 6.16 6.82
CA GLY A 264 -3.53 7.49 6.25
C GLY A 264 -4.77 7.80 5.39
N ARG A 265 -5.26 9.03 5.48
CA ARG A 265 -6.33 9.57 4.62
C ARG A 265 -5.72 10.24 3.39
N THR A 266 -6.44 10.24 2.27
CA THR A 266 -6.06 10.98 1.06
C THR A 266 -6.95 12.21 0.95
N VAL A 267 -6.51 13.35 1.52
CA VAL A 267 -7.31 14.60 1.60
C VAL A 267 -6.64 15.80 0.93
N GLU A 268 -5.38 15.68 0.53
CA GLU A 268 -4.66 16.75 -0.14
C GLU A 268 -3.79 16.18 -1.27
N GLY A 269 -3.63 16.96 -2.35
CA GLY A 269 -2.79 16.62 -3.49
C GLY A 269 -2.04 17.84 -4.03
N ILE A 270 -0.95 17.57 -4.74
CA ILE A 270 -0.23 18.55 -5.55
C ILE A 270 -0.10 18.01 -6.96
N GLU A 271 -0.07 18.91 -7.95
CA GLU A 271 0.11 18.55 -9.35
C GLU A 271 1.47 19.01 -9.84
N LEU A 272 2.20 18.09 -10.47
CA LEU A 272 3.49 18.34 -11.09
C LEU A 272 3.44 17.80 -12.52
N LEU A 273 3.74 18.67 -13.48
CA LEU A 273 3.87 18.25 -14.86
C LEU A 273 5.08 17.33 -15.00
N ARG A 274 4.94 16.26 -15.80
CA ARG A 274 6.08 15.45 -16.21
C ARG A 274 6.96 16.28 -17.17
N PRO A 275 8.21 16.60 -16.80
CA PRO A 275 9.07 17.40 -17.67
C PRO A 275 9.42 16.67 -18.96
N VAL A 276 9.50 17.43 -20.06
CA VAL A 276 9.98 16.98 -21.37
C VAL A 276 11.41 17.48 -21.54
N PHE A 277 12.36 16.55 -21.70
CA PHE A 277 13.79 16.88 -21.73
C PHE A 277 14.15 17.97 -22.75
N GLU A 278 13.70 17.84 -23.99
CA GLU A 278 14.02 18.82 -25.04
C GLU A 278 13.38 20.19 -24.77
N LYS A 279 12.12 20.22 -24.33
CA LYS A 279 11.35 21.45 -24.18
C LYS A 279 11.62 22.17 -22.86
N ASP A 280 11.49 21.45 -21.76
CA ASP A 280 11.46 22.03 -20.42
C ASP A 280 12.86 22.12 -19.81
N VAL A 281 13.73 21.13 -20.07
CA VAL A 281 15.14 21.19 -19.63
C VAL A 281 15.99 21.99 -20.61
N GLY A 282 15.61 22.06 -21.89
CA GLY A 282 16.37 22.74 -22.96
C GLY A 282 17.34 21.80 -23.70
N GLY A 283 17.07 20.50 -23.67
CA GLY A 283 17.83 19.48 -24.37
C GLY A 283 19.25 19.28 -23.82
N THR A 284 20.09 18.65 -24.64
CA THR A 284 21.43 18.21 -24.21
C THR A 284 22.36 19.38 -23.85
N GLU A 285 22.24 20.54 -24.53
CA GLU A 285 23.11 21.70 -24.26
C GLU A 285 22.83 22.33 -22.91
N ALA A 286 21.55 22.54 -22.56
CA ALA A 286 21.16 23.07 -21.27
C ALA A 286 21.49 22.08 -20.14
N TYR A 287 21.28 20.77 -20.38
CA TYR A 287 21.68 19.73 -19.44
C TYR A 287 23.18 19.78 -19.11
N LYS A 288 24.06 19.94 -20.10
CA LYS A 288 25.52 20.02 -19.86
C LYS A 288 25.91 21.20 -18.98
N LYS A 289 25.16 22.31 -19.04
CA LYS A 289 25.38 23.46 -18.15
C LYS A 289 25.01 23.11 -16.70
N LEU A 290 23.84 22.48 -16.49
CA LEU A 290 23.42 22.01 -15.17
C LEU A 290 24.41 21.00 -14.57
N GLU A 291 24.95 20.12 -15.41
CA GLU A 291 25.95 19.13 -14.99
C GLU A 291 27.25 19.79 -14.54
N ALA A 292 27.76 20.78 -15.29
CA ALA A 292 28.95 21.54 -14.91
C ALA A 292 28.74 22.32 -13.59
N GLU A 293 27.60 23.01 -13.45
CA GLU A 293 27.24 23.75 -12.25
C GLU A 293 27.13 22.85 -11.01
N SER A 294 26.64 21.61 -11.17
CA SER A 294 26.56 20.61 -10.11
C SER A 294 27.95 20.18 -9.60
N VAL A 295 28.90 19.95 -10.50
CA VAL A 295 30.27 19.55 -10.15
C VAL A 295 30.98 20.66 -9.37
N ASP A 296 30.83 21.92 -9.78
CA ASP A 296 31.41 23.06 -9.07
C ASP A 296 30.83 23.20 -7.65
N LEU A 297 29.53 22.92 -7.48
CA LEU A 297 28.87 22.93 -6.17
C LEU A 297 29.36 21.80 -5.25
N MET A 298 29.73 20.64 -5.80
CA MET A 298 30.28 19.52 -5.03
C MET A 298 31.73 19.77 -4.61
N CYS A 299 32.54 20.37 -5.49
CA CYS A 299 33.93 20.74 -5.20
C CYS A 299 34.02 21.79 -4.08
N THR A 300 33.12 22.78 -4.07
CA THR A 300 33.09 23.85 -3.06
C THR A 300 32.54 23.43 -1.69
N LYS A 301 31.73 22.38 -1.62
CA LYS A 301 31.21 21.83 -0.35
C LYS A 301 32.11 20.77 0.30
N SER A 302 33.17 20.34 -0.40
CA SER A 302 34.12 19.31 0.06
C SER A 302 35.42 19.88 0.65
N THR A 303 35.57 21.21 0.71
CA THR A 303 36.66 21.96 1.39
C THR A 303 36.16 22.61 2.67
#